data_AF-A0A497GSC6-F1
#
_entry.id   AF-A0A497GSC6-F1
#
_cell.length_a   1.000
_cell.length_b   1.000
_cell.length_c   1.000
_cell.angle_alpha   90.00
_cell.angle_beta   90.00
_cell.angle_gamma   90.00
#
_symmetry.space_group_name_H-M   'P 1'
#
loop_
_entity.id
_entity.type
_entity.pdbx_description
1 polymer ?
#
loop_
_entity_poly.entity_id
_entity_poly.type
_entity_poly.pdbx_seq_one_letter_code
_entity_poly.pdbx_strand_id
1 'polypeptide(L)'
;MLLMRDIIRSMGYISVRSARRWLNLPSIEDAKRALQDLAKMSEDIELVYALTFERPGSLTVYTVEEVEESKLNEVKCKMERDGWRLKGIYLVGAKLRK
;
A
#
# COMPACT_ATOMS: atom_id res chain seq x y z
N MET A 1 3.83 -17.07 -8.28
CA MET A 1 3.04 -15.85 -8.54
C MET A 1 1.56 -16.13 -8.77
N LEU A 2 1.18 -17.14 -9.57
CA LEU A 2 -0.23 -17.51 -9.80
C LEU A 2 -1.04 -17.62 -8.50
N LEU A 3 -0.52 -18.34 -7.49
CA LEU A 3 -1.18 -18.48 -6.18
C LEU A 3 -1.47 -17.13 -5.48
N MET A 4 -0.55 -16.15 -5.56
CA MET A 4 -0.74 -14.84 -4.93
C MET A 4 -1.80 -14.02 -5.67
N ARG A 5 -1.82 -14.09 -7.01
CA ARG A 5 -2.86 -13.49 -7.85
C ARG A 5 -4.24 -14.07 -7.55
N ASP A 6 -4.33 -15.39 -7.40
CA ASP A 6 -5.60 -16.08 -7.11
C ASP A 6 -6.11 -15.76 -5.70
N ILE A 7 -5.21 -15.60 -4.73
CA ILE A 7 -5.56 -15.10 -3.40
C ILE A 7 -6.11 -13.67 -3.48
N ILE A 8 -5.45 -12.77 -4.20
CA ILE A 8 -5.92 -11.38 -4.37
C ILE A 8 -7.27 -11.36 -5.11
N ARG A 9 -7.47 -12.23 -6.11
CA ARG A 9 -8.73 -12.32 -6.83
C ARG A 9 -9.89 -12.83 -5.98
N SER A 10 -9.63 -13.79 -5.09
CA SER A 10 -10.66 -14.36 -4.22
C SER A 10 -10.97 -13.45 -3.01
N MET A 11 -9.96 -12.82 -2.43
CA MET A 11 -10.11 -12.00 -1.22
C MET A 11 -10.26 -10.50 -1.49
N GLY A 12 -9.98 -10.06 -2.72
CA GLY A 12 -9.95 -8.65 -3.11
C GLY A 12 -8.68 -7.91 -2.67
N TYR A 13 -8.00 -8.32 -1.59
CA TYR A 13 -6.80 -7.67 -1.05
C TYR A 13 -5.91 -8.66 -0.30
N ILE A 14 -4.60 -8.43 -0.32
CA ILE A 14 -3.63 -9.12 0.54
C ILE A 14 -2.67 -8.10 1.17
N SER A 15 -2.49 -8.17 2.49
CA SER A 15 -1.47 -7.38 3.20
C SER A 15 -0.07 -7.98 3.00
N VAL A 16 0.98 -7.18 3.14
CA VAL A 16 2.39 -7.66 3.13
C VAL A 16 2.61 -8.74 4.19
N ARG A 17 2.01 -8.58 5.38
CA ARG A 17 2.12 -9.58 6.47
C ARG A 17 1.44 -10.89 6.11
N SER A 18 0.24 -10.82 5.51
CA SER A 18 -0.49 -12.00 5.04
C SER A 18 0.27 -12.69 3.90
N ALA A 19 0.77 -11.92 2.92
CA ALA A 19 1.59 -12.43 1.83
C ALA A 19 2.82 -13.17 2.35
N ARG A 20 3.55 -12.60 3.32
CA ARG A 20 4.69 -13.27 3.96
C ARG A 20 4.26 -14.58 4.62
N ARG A 21 3.22 -14.55 5.45
CA ARG A 21 2.80 -15.70 6.27
C ARG A 21 2.24 -16.84 5.42
N TRP A 22 1.36 -16.54 4.47
CA TRP A 22 0.65 -17.55 3.69
C TRP A 22 1.52 -18.18 2.61
N LEU A 23 2.50 -17.43 2.09
CA LEU A 23 3.42 -17.93 1.07
C LEU A 23 4.78 -18.33 1.65
N ASN A 24 4.88 -18.37 2.98
CA ASN A 24 6.08 -18.75 3.72
C ASN A 24 7.35 -18.01 3.23
N LEU A 25 7.25 -16.70 3.00
CA LEU A 25 8.36 -15.89 2.52
C LEU A 25 9.35 -15.59 3.66
N PRO A 26 10.67 -15.53 3.39
CA PRO A 26 11.69 -15.42 4.44
C PRO A 26 11.58 -14.14 5.26
N SER A 27 11.23 -13.02 4.62
CA SER A 27 11.13 -11.72 5.29
C SER A 27 9.94 -10.88 4.80
N ILE A 28 9.64 -9.81 5.54
CA ILE A 28 8.67 -8.79 5.12
C ILE A 28 9.14 -8.10 3.83
N GLU A 29 10.45 -7.94 3.65
CA GLU A 29 11.00 -7.28 2.46
C GLU A 29 10.85 -8.16 1.21
N ASP A 30 11.02 -9.48 1.34
CA ASP A 30 10.74 -10.42 0.26
C ASP A 30 9.26 -10.43 -0.12
N ALA A 31 8.36 -10.30 0.87
CA ALA A 31 6.93 -10.15 0.61
C ALA A 31 6.58 -8.86 -0.14
N LYS A 32 7.23 -7.74 0.19
CA LYS A 32 7.08 -6.49 -0.58
C LYS A 32 7.54 -6.64 -2.01
N ARG A 33 8.75 -7.20 -2.23
CA ARG A 33 9.29 -7.44 -3.57
C ARG A 33 8.36 -8.34 -4.39
N ALA A 34 7.88 -9.44 -3.80
CA ALA A 34 6.96 -10.34 -4.47
C ALA A 34 5.64 -9.68 -4.87
N LEU A 35 5.09 -8.78 -4.03
CA LEU A 35 3.89 -8.01 -4.37
C LEU A 35 4.18 -6.98 -5.48
N GLN A 36 5.33 -6.30 -5.43
CA GLN A 36 5.75 -5.36 -6.47
C GLN A 36 5.96 -6.05 -7.82
N ASP A 37 6.61 -7.21 -7.82
CA ASP A 37 6.83 -8.00 -9.03
C ASP A 37 5.50 -8.51 -9.60
N LEU A 38 4.57 -8.93 -8.75
CA LEU A 38 3.23 -9.32 -9.17
C LEU A 38 2.47 -8.15 -9.82
N ALA A 39 2.50 -6.96 -9.22
CA ALA A 39 1.85 -5.78 -9.78
C ALA A 39 2.42 -5.38 -11.15
N LYS A 40 3.73 -5.55 -11.37
CA LYS A 40 4.36 -5.32 -12.69
C LYS A 40 3.93 -6.33 -13.74
N MET A 41 3.63 -7.57 -13.34
CA MET A 41 3.25 -8.65 -14.25
C MET A 41 1.75 -8.75 -14.50
N SER A 42 0.93 -8.04 -13.73
CA SER A 42 -0.51 -8.21 -13.69
C SER A 42 -1.20 -6.85 -13.67
N GLU A 43 -1.71 -6.41 -14.82
CA GLU A 43 -2.35 -5.09 -14.96
C GLU A 43 -3.62 -4.92 -14.10
N ASP A 44 -4.23 -6.03 -13.67
CA ASP A 44 -5.41 -6.08 -12.79
C ASP A 44 -5.07 -5.97 -11.31
N ILE A 45 -3.79 -5.90 -10.93
CA ILE A 45 -3.35 -5.77 -9.54
C ILE A 45 -2.66 -4.43 -9.33
N GLU A 46 -2.99 -3.78 -8.23
CA GLU A 46 -2.37 -2.52 -7.82
C GLU A 46 -1.89 -2.58 -6.37
N LEU A 47 -0.78 -1.89 -6.11
CA LEU A 47 -0.19 -1.79 -4.79
C LEU A 47 -0.99 -0.82 -3.91
N VAL A 48 -0.98 -1.07 -2.60
CA VAL A 48 -1.63 -0.24 -1.59
C VAL A 48 -0.58 0.23 -0.59
N TYR A 49 -0.54 1.53 -0.35
CA TYR A 49 0.43 2.17 0.53
C TYR A 49 -0.28 2.85 1.70
N ALA A 50 0.33 2.82 2.88
CA ALA A 50 -0.02 3.69 3.98
C ALA A 50 0.83 4.96 3.93
N LEU A 51 0.18 6.12 3.91
CA LEU A 51 0.80 7.42 3.93
C LEU A 51 0.59 8.03 5.31
N THR A 52 1.68 8.39 5.99
CA THR A 52 1.63 9.08 7.27
C THR A 52 1.77 10.58 7.05
N PHE A 53 0.83 11.36 7.56
CA PHE A 53 0.82 12.81 7.47
C PHE A 53 0.87 13.45 8.86
N GLU A 54 1.49 14.62 8.93
CA GLU A 54 1.59 15.46 10.13
C GLU A 54 1.00 16.84 9.83
N ARG A 55 0.15 17.36 10.72
CA ARG A 55 -0.27 18.77 10.68
C ARG A 55 0.32 19.50 11.89
N PRO A 56 1.26 20.44 11.67
CA PRO A 56 1.84 21.23 12.75
C PRO A 56 0.84 22.26 13.29
N GLY A 57 0.89 22.53 14.59
CA GLY A 57 0.03 23.47 15.29
C GLY A 57 0.47 23.61 16.76
N SER A 58 -0.35 24.24 17.60
CA SER A 58 -0.13 24.26 19.06
C SER A 58 -0.10 22.84 19.66
N LEU A 59 -0.81 21.91 19.02
CA LEU A 59 -0.67 20.48 19.19
C LEU A 59 -0.46 19.85 17.81
N THR A 60 0.65 19.12 17.64
CA THR A 60 0.92 18.39 16.40
C THR A 60 -0.01 17.19 16.28
N VAL A 61 -0.68 17.05 15.14
CA VAL A 61 -1.61 15.94 14.85
C VAL A 61 -1.04 15.05 13.76
N TYR A 62 -1.25 13.73 13.88
CA TYR A 62 -0.89 12.75 12.87
C TYR A 62 -2.11 12.02 12.33
N THR A 63 -2.09 11.68 11.03
CA THR A 63 -3.07 10.77 10.41
C THR A 63 -2.36 9.78 9.50
N VAL A 64 -3.01 8.63 9.26
CA VAL A 64 -2.54 7.59 8.34
C VAL A 64 -3.66 7.28 7.36
N GLU A 65 -3.35 7.36 6.08
CA GLU A 65 -4.28 7.07 4.99
C GLU A 65 -3.78 5.86 4.20
N GLU A 66 -4.63 4.85 3.99
CA GLU A 66 -4.35 3.75 3.07
C GLU A 66 -4.84 4.11 1.66
N VAL A 67 -3.93 4.12 0.70
CA VAL A 67 -4.15 4.68 -0.63
C VAL A 67 -3.63 3.72 -1.70
N GLU A 68 -4.40 3.58 -2.78
CA GLU A 68 -4.04 2.86 -3.99
C GLU A 68 -2.90 3.57 -4.73
N GLU A 69 -2.01 2.82 -5.39
CA GLU A 69 -0.88 3.40 -6.13
C GLU A 69 -1.32 4.51 -7.11
N SER A 70 -2.38 4.26 -7.88
CA SER A 70 -2.99 5.21 -8.81
C SER A 70 -3.43 6.54 -8.17
N LYS A 71 -3.78 6.53 -6.88
CA LYS A 71 -4.32 7.70 -6.15
C LYS A 71 -3.28 8.40 -5.27
N LEU A 72 -2.04 7.92 -5.25
CA LEU A 72 -0.99 8.48 -4.39
C LEU A 72 -0.79 9.97 -4.58
N ASN A 73 -0.67 10.42 -5.82
CA ASN A 73 -0.41 11.83 -6.13
C ASN A 73 -1.62 12.71 -5.80
N GLU A 74 -2.83 12.23 -6.09
CA GLU A 74 -4.07 12.93 -5.76
C GLU A 74 -4.19 13.17 -4.24
N VAL A 75 -4.00 12.11 -3.44
CA VAL A 75 -4.11 12.21 -1.98
C VAL A 75 -2.99 13.07 -1.40
N LYS A 76 -1.74 12.93 -1.88
CA LYS A 76 -0.64 13.80 -1.44
C LYS A 76 -0.95 15.27 -1.71
N CYS A 77 -1.33 15.62 -2.94
CA CYS A 77 -1.65 16.99 -3.30
C CYS A 77 -2.84 17.53 -2.50
N LYS A 78 -3.86 16.72 -2.25
CA LYS A 78 -5.00 17.12 -1.40
C LYS A 78 -4.55 17.42 0.03
N MET A 79 -3.81 16.50 0.64
CA MET A 79 -3.33 16.62 2.01
C MET A 79 -2.39 17.83 2.18
N GLU A 80 -1.49 18.08 1.22
CA GLU A 80 -0.61 19.24 1.22
C GLU A 80 -1.37 20.56 1.15
N ARG A 81 -2.41 20.66 0.30
CA ARG A 81 -3.29 21.84 0.23
C ARG A 81 -4.04 22.08 1.54
N ASP A 82 -4.39 21.01 2.25
CA ASP A 82 -5.04 21.04 3.55
C ASP A 82 -4.05 21.30 4.71
N GLY A 83 -2.80 21.66 4.41
CA GLY A 83 -1.77 22.02 5.39
C GLY A 83 -1.11 20.83 6.10
N TRP A 84 -1.30 19.61 5.59
CA TRP A 84 -0.58 18.43 6.07
C TRP A 84 0.79 18.30 5.40
N ARG A 85 1.73 17.70 6.12
CA ARG A 85 3.08 17.38 5.65
C ARG A 85 3.26 15.87 5.63
N LEU A 86 3.66 15.32 4.49
CA LEU A 86 3.94 13.90 4.37
C LEU A 86 5.19 13.52 5.19
N LYS A 87 5.09 12.46 6.00
CA LYS A 87 6.19 11.95 6.84
C LYS A 87 6.69 10.58 6.43
N GLY A 88 5.85 9.76 5.82
CA GLY A 88 6.23 8.42 5.42
C GLY A 88 5.27 7.82 4.40
N ILE A 89 5.80 6.90 3.59
CA ILE A 89 5.04 6.08 2.65
C ILE A 89 5.51 4.65 2.86
N TYR A 90 4.59 3.74 3.11
CA TYR A 90 4.90 2.34 3.38
C TYR A 90 4.01 1.43 2.55
N LEU A 91 4.59 0.49 1.81
CA LEU A 91 3.82 -0.55 1.12
C LEU A 91 3.14 -1.45 2.17
N VAL A 92 1.81 -1.52 2.15
CA VAL A 92 1.03 -2.31 3.12
C VAL A 92 0.36 -3.52 2.50
N GLY A 93 0.12 -3.53 1.18
CA GLY A 93 -0.46 -4.67 0.50
C GLY A 93 -0.63 -4.47 -1.00
N ALA A 94 -1.44 -5.35 -1.60
CA ALA A 94 -1.88 -5.23 -2.98
C ALA A 94 -3.35 -5.68 -3.09
N LYS A 95 -4.06 -5.18 -4.09
CA LYS A 95 -5.46 -5.53 -4.36
C LYS A 95 -5.77 -5.56 -5.84
N LEU A 96 -6.96 -6.03 -6.17
CA LEU A 96 -7.51 -5.87 -7.50
C LEU A 96 -7.77 -4.39 -7.82
N ARG A 97 -7.39 -3.98 -9.03
CA ARG A 97 -7.87 -2.72 -9.62
C ARG A 97 -9.39 -2.79 -9.78
N LYS A 98 -10.05 -1.69 -9.42
CA LYS A 98 -11.48 -1.48 -9.64
C LYS A 98 -11.67 -0.52 -10.81
#